data_AF-A0A355H8R5-F1
#
_entry.id   AF-A0A355H8R5-F1
#
_cell.length_a   1.000
_cell.length_b   1.000
_cell.length_c   1.000
_cell.angle_alpha   90.00
_cell.angle_beta   90.00
_cell.angle_gamma   90.00
#
_symmetry.space_group_name_H-M   'P 1'
#
loop_
_entity.id
_entity.type
_entity.pdbx_description
1 polymer ?
#
loop_
_entity_poly.entity_id
_entity_poly.type
_entity_poly.pdbx_seq_one_letter_code
_entity_poly.pdbx_strand_id
1 'polypeptide(L)'
;MNKLINLCREKIINPVLHSTAPVSEVSLGVAVGVFLGLTPTVGAQMYLVAIVWSIYRYIFRRHFNLPVGVAMVWISNPLTMVPLYYLFLLTGYLLLETKNVLSYELFTETLTRISE
;
A
#
# COMPACT_ATOMS: atom_id res chain seq x y z
N MET A 1 -30.14 19.07 -10.31
CA MET A 1 -29.56 18.34 -9.15
C MET A 1 -29.93 16.85 -9.14
N ASN A 2 -31.20 16.47 -9.32
CA ASN A 2 -31.67 15.06 -9.23
C ASN A 2 -31.05 14.10 -10.27
N LYS A 3 -30.76 14.57 -11.48
CA LYS A 3 -30.15 13.73 -12.55
C LYS A 3 -28.75 13.23 -12.18
N LEU A 4 -27.99 14.06 -11.47
CA LEU A 4 -26.62 13.77 -11.04
C LEU A 4 -26.60 12.75 -9.90
N ILE A 5 -27.54 12.88 -8.95
CA ILE A 5 -27.76 11.91 -7.87
C ILE A 5 -28.19 10.55 -8.43
N ASN A 6 -29.08 10.53 -9.43
CA ASN A 6 -29.52 9.30 -10.07
C ASN A 6 -28.39 8.62 -10.86
N LEU A 7 -27.53 9.39 -11.54
CA LEU A 7 -26.34 8.87 -12.22
C LEU A 7 -25.33 8.26 -11.24
N CYS A 8 -25.02 8.93 -10.14
CA CYS A 8 -24.17 8.36 -9.08
C CYS A 8 -24.80 7.09 -8.49
N ARG A 9 -26.12 7.08 -8.30
CA ARG A 9 -26.83 5.91 -7.79
C ARG A 9 -26.72 4.73 -8.74
N GLU A 10 -26.97 4.91 -10.03
CA GLU A 10 -26.96 3.81 -11.00
C GLU A 10 -25.56 3.32 -11.38
N LYS A 11 -24.58 4.23 -11.51
CA LYS A 11 -23.23 3.86 -11.98
C LYS A 11 -22.26 3.50 -10.85
N ILE A 12 -22.50 3.97 -9.63
CA ILE A 12 -21.59 3.74 -8.50
C ILE A 12 -22.30 2.90 -7.42
N ILE A 13 -23.44 3.35 -6.91
CA ILE A 13 -24.07 2.73 -5.73
C ILE A 13 -24.67 1.36 -6.05
N ASN A 14 -25.48 1.24 -7.11
CA ASN A 14 -26.12 -0.01 -7.50
C ASN A 14 -25.11 -1.13 -7.85
N PRO A 15 -24.08 -0.90 -8.69
CA PRO A 15 -23.11 -1.95 -9.01
C PRO A 15 -22.25 -2.34 -7.82
N VAL A 16 -22.04 -1.47 -6.83
CA VAL A 16 -21.38 -1.82 -5.57
C VAL A 16 -22.30 -2.66 -4.68
N LEU A 17 -23.57 -2.26 -4.53
CA LEU A 17 -24.56 -2.99 -3.72
C LEU A 17 -24.94 -4.36 -4.30
N HIS A 18 -24.98 -4.48 -5.64
CA HIS A 18 -25.30 -5.72 -6.34
C HIS A 18 -24.04 -6.45 -6.84
N SER A 19 -22.85 -6.07 -6.34
CA SER A 19 -21.61 -6.75 -6.69
C SER A 19 -21.59 -8.13 -6.04
N THR A 20 -22.10 -9.14 -6.74
CA THR A 20 -21.81 -10.54 -6.42
C THR A 20 -20.47 -10.93 -7.04
N ALA A 21 -19.41 -10.21 -6.66
CA ALA A 21 -18.07 -10.63 -7.04
C ALA A 21 -17.75 -11.95 -6.33
N PRO A 22 -17.13 -12.93 -7.00
CA PRO A 22 -16.74 -14.18 -6.36
C PRO A 22 -15.83 -13.87 -5.17
N VAL A 23 -16.11 -14.48 -4.02
CA VAL A 23 -15.35 -14.25 -2.77
C VAL A 23 -13.84 -14.48 -2.98
N SER A 24 -13.47 -15.40 -3.87
CA SER A 24 -12.08 -15.70 -4.25
C SER A 24 -11.38 -14.54 -4.96
N GLU A 25 -12.07 -13.75 -5.77
CA GLU A 25 -11.50 -12.61 -6.48
C GLU A 25 -11.34 -11.39 -5.58
N VAL A 26 -12.28 -11.21 -4.64
CA VAL A 26 -12.22 -10.17 -3.61
C VAL A 26 -11.08 -10.48 -2.63
N SER A 27 -10.99 -11.71 -2.12
CA SER A 27 -9.95 -12.11 -1.17
C SER A 27 -8.56 -12.04 -1.77
N LEU A 28 -8.40 -12.41 -3.05
CA LEU A 28 -7.12 -12.25 -3.76
C LEU A 28 -6.74 -10.78 -3.92
N GLY A 29 -7.69 -9.92 -4.29
CA GLY A 29 -7.47 -8.48 -4.36
C GLY A 29 -7.07 -7.90 -2.99
N VAL A 30 -7.72 -8.35 -1.92
CA VAL A 30 -7.37 -7.96 -0.55
C VAL A 30 -5.95 -8.41 -0.17
N ALA A 31 -5.61 -9.67 -0.42
CA ALA A 31 -4.30 -10.21 -0.08
C ALA A 31 -3.17 -9.46 -0.81
N VAL A 32 -3.33 -9.22 -2.11
CA VAL A 32 -2.35 -8.47 -2.92
C VAL A 32 -2.25 -7.02 -2.44
N GLY A 33 -3.39 -6.36 -2.21
CA GLY A 33 -3.42 -4.97 -1.78
C GLY A 33 -2.80 -4.75 -0.40
N VAL A 34 -3.07 -5.63 0.56
CA VAL A 34 -2.43 -5.60 1.90
C VAL A 34 -0.94 -5.87 1.79
N PHE A 35 -0.53 -6.90 1.03
CA PHE A 35 0.88 -7.22 0.86
C PHE A 35 1.67 -6.05 0.26
N LEU A 36 1.14 -5.42 -0.79
CA LEU A 36 1.78 -4.26 -1.41
C LEU A 36 1.68 -2.99 -0.54
N GLY A 37 0.59 -2.79 0.20
CA GLY A 37 0.45 -1.70 1.18
C GLY A 37 1.47 -1.78 2.31
N LEU A 38 1.87 -2.99 2.72
CA LEU A 38 2.92 -3.19 3.71
C LEU A 38 4.33 -2.91 3.18
N THR A 39 4.53 -2.82 1.86
CA THR A 39 5.82 -2.38 1.33
C THR A 39 5.95 -0.86 1.52
N PRO A 40 7.09 -0.31 1.97
CA PRO A 40 7.27 1.13 2.21
C PRO A 40 7.41 1.94 0.91
N THR A 41 6.61 1.64 -0.13
CA THR A 41 6.66 2.22 -1.48
C THR A 41 5.55 3.27 -1.70
N VAL A 42 5.32 4.11 -0.70
CA VAL A 42 4.22 5.08 -0.66
C VAL A 42 4.14 5.90 -1.96
N GLY A 43 2.94 6.00 -2.54
CA GLY A 43 2.68 6.70 -3.80
C GLY A 43 2.93 5.85 -5.05
N ALA A 44 3.92 4.95 -5.04
CA ALA A 44 4.15 3.98 -6.11
C ALA A 44 3.26 2.74 -5.99
N GLN A 45 2.74 2.44 -4.80
CA GLN A 45 1.95 1.23 -4.52
C GLN A 45 0.72 1.07 -5.44
N MET A 46 0.03 2.15 -5.82
CA MET A 46 -1.12 2.08 -6.74
C MET A 46 -0.71 1.54 -8.12
N TYR A 47 0.46 1.97 -8.62
CA TYR A 47 1.02 1.48 -9.87
C TYR A 47 1.48 0.02 -9.73
N LEU A 48 2.08 -0.35 -8.60
CA LEU A 48 2.46 -1.74 -8.33
C LEU A 48 1.25 -2.67 -8.31
N VAL A 49 0.13 -2.26 -7.70
CA VAL A 49 -1.11 -3.06 -7.71
C VAL A 49 -1.65 -3.20 -9.13
N ALA A 50 -1.60 -2.15 -9.94
CA ALA A 50 -2.00 -2.21 -11.34
C ALA A 50 -1.08 -3.11 -12.18
N ILE A 51 0.22 -3.14 -11.90
CA ILE A 51 1.18 -4.05 -12.54
C ILE A 51 0.89 -5.50 -12.14
N VAL A 52 0.73 -5.78 -10.85
CA VAL A 52 0.41 -7.14 -10.35
C VAL A 52 -0.93 -7.60 -10.91
N TRP A 53 -1.92 -6.70 -11.00
CA TRP A 53 -3.19 -6.99 -11.66
C TRP A 53 -3.02 -7.32 -13.14
N SER A 54 -2.18 -6.57 -13.85
CA SER A 54 -1.87 -6.83 -15.26
C SER A 54 -1.20 -8.20 -15.42
N ILE A 55 -0.23 -8.54 -14.57
CA ILE A 55 0.43 -9.85 -14.55
C ILE A 55 -0.59 -10.97 -14.30
N TYR A 56 -1.44 -10.84 -13.29
CA TYR A 56 -2.48 -11.84 -12.99
C TYR A 56 -3.47 -12.02 -14.14
N ARG A 57 -3.84 -10.93 -14.81
CA ARG A 57 -4.76 -10.95 -15.94
C ARG A 57 -4.14 -11.59 -17.19
N TYR A 58 -2.91 -11.22 -17.53
CA TYR A 58 -2.27 -11.63 -18.79
C TYR A 58 -1.53 -12.97 -18.69
N ILE A 59 -0.91 -13.28 -17.56
CA ILE A 59 -0.13 -14.51 -17.36
C ILE A 59 -1.01 -15.61 -16.77
N PHE A 60 -1.75 -15.31 -15.70
CA PHE A 60 -2.52 -16.30 -14.96
C PHE A 60 -3.98 -16.42 -15.41
N ARG A 61 -4.42 -15.57 -16.35
CA ARG A 61 -5.80 -15.48 -16.87
C ARG A 61 -6.86 -15.40 -15.76
N ARG A 62 -6.48 -14.86 -14.59
CA ARG A 62 -7.37 -14.68 -13.44
C ARG A 62 -7.67 -13.21 -13.24
N HIS A 63 -8.91 -12.93 -12.90
CA HIS A 63 -9.35 -11.59 -12.54
C HIS A 63 -9.40 -11.47 -11.02
N PHE A 64 -8.95 -10.33 -10.52
CA PHE A 64 -9.25 -9.91 -9.16
C PHE A 64 -9.71 -8.46 -9.18
N ASN A 65 -10.44 -8.06 -8.14
CA ASN A 65 -11.02 -6.74 -8.07
C ASN A 65 -9.94 -5.69 -7.82
N LEU A 66 -9.49 -5.03 -8.90
CA LEU A 66 -8.51 -3.95 -8.84
C LEU A 66 -8.92 -2.83 -7.86
N PRO A 67 -10.19 -2.36 -7.82
CA PRO A 67 -10.59 -1.33 -6.88
C PRO A 67 -10.40 -1.76 -5.42
N VAL A 68 -10.67 -3.03 -5.11
CA VAL A 68 -10.49 -3.59 -3.77
C VAL A 68 -9.01 -3.64 -3.42
N GLY A 69 -8.14 -4.11 -4.33
CA GLY A 69 -6.70 -4.12 -4.10
C GLY A 69 -6.11 -2.74 -3.88
N VAL A 70 -6.55 -1.73 -4.65
CA VAL A 70 -6.14 -0.34 -4.47
C VAL A 70 -6.66 0.24 -3.15
N ALA A 71 -7.90 -0.07 -2.76
CA ALA A 71 -8.45 0.38 -1.49
C ALA A 71 -7.67 -0.18 -0.28
N MET A 72 -7.22 -1.43 -0.35
CA MET A 72 -6.42 -2.03 0.72
C MET A 72 -5.03 -1.42 0.87
N VAL A 73 -4.46 -0.85 -0.20
CA VAL A 73 -3.18 -0.13 -0.17
C VAL A 73 -3.29 1.17 0.63
N TRP A 74 -4.48 1.77 0.70
CA TRP A 74 -4.71 2.99 1.47
C TRP A 74 -4.70 2.80 2.98
N ILE A 75 -4.53 1.56 3.46
CA ILE A 75 -4.20 1.29 4.87
C ILE A 75 -2.91 2.03 5.27
N SER A 76 -1.91 2.06 4.38
CA SER A 76 -0.68 2.84 4.52
C SER A 76 -0.88 4.28 4.03
N ASN A 77 -1.55 5.10 4.84
CA ASN A 77 -1.73 6.54 4.60
C ASN A 77 -0.65 7.37 5.33
N PRO A 78 -0.39 8.64 4.95
CA PRO A 78 0.62 9.53 5.56
C PRO A 78 0.66 9.54 7.10
N LEU A 79 -0.49 9.41 7.74
CA LEU A 79 -0.62 9.38 9.19
C LEU A 79 -0.12 8.05 9.78
N THR A 80 -0.44 6.93 9.15
CA THR A 80 0.00 5.58 9.56
C THR A 80 1.44 5.24 9.18
N MET A 81 2.09 6.02 8.30
CA MET A 81 3.46 5.70 7.81
C MET A 81 4.51 6.00 8.85
N VAL A 82 4.29 7.04 9.66
CA VAL A 82 5.19 7.42 10.76
C VAL A 82 5.40 6.24 11.72
N PRO A 83 4.35 5.63 12.29
CA PRO A 83 4.53 4.44 13.14
C PRO A 83 5.01 3.21 12.37
N LEU A 84 4.58 3.01 11.11
CA LEU A 84 5.03 1.87 10.29
C LEU A 84 6.53 1.89 10.03
N TYR A 85 7.09 3.05 9.68
CA TYR A 85 8.51 3.20 9.39
C TYR A 85 9.36 3.06 10.66
N TYR A 86 8.85 3.52 11.80
CA TYR A 86 9.49 3.26 13.08
C TYR A 86 9.54 1.77 13.41
N LEU A 87 8.45 1.03 13.18
CA LEU A 87 8.43 -0.43 13.36
C LEU A 87 9.39 -1.14 12.41
N PHE A 88 9.47 -0.71 11.14
CA PHE A 88 10.45 -1.27 10.19
C PHE A 88 11.88 -0.99 10.60
N LEU A 89 12.17 0.21 11.10
CA LEU A 89 13.48 0.55 11.64
C LEU A 89 13.84 -0.33 12.84
N LEU A 90 12.92 -0.48 13.80
CA LEU A 90 13.11 -1.34 14.96
C LEU A 90 13.31 -2.81 14.58
N THR A 91 12.51 -3.30 13.64
CA THR A 91 12.61 -4.67 13.13
C THR A 91 13.96 -4.89 12.42
N GLY A 92 14.41 -3.91 11.63
CA GLY A 92 15.72 -3.94 11.00
C GLY A 92 16.87 -3.95 12.03
N TYR A 93 16.77 -3.13 13.08
CA TYR A 93 17.75 -3.15 14.17
C TYR A 93 17.81 -4.48 14.91
N LEU A 94 16.65 -5.11 15.14
CA LEU A 94 16.58 -6.43 15.75
C LEU A 94 17.20 -7.49 14.84
N LEU A 95 16.91 -7.46 13.54
CA LEU A 95 17.38 -8.46 12.57
C LEU A 95 18.87 -8.34 12.23
N LEU A 96 19.41 -7.11 12.15
CA LEU A 96 20.81 -6.88 11.81
C LEU A 96 21.73 -6.87 13.04
N GLU A 97 21.18 -7.01 14.25
CA GLU A 97 21.90 -6.84 15.54
C GLU A 97 22.73 -5.54 15.61
N THR A 98 22.38 -4.54 14.80
CA THR A 98 23.17 -3.33 14.70
C THR A 98 22.80 -2.39 15.84
N LYS A 99 23.72 -2.23 16.79
CA LYS A 99 23.63 -1.27 17.90
C LYS A 99 24.02 0.14 17.51
N ASN A 100 24.33 0.39 16.22
CA ASN A 100 24.54 1.73 15.72
C ASN A 100 23.18 2.41 15.59
N VAL A 101 22.69 2.83 16.77
CA VAL A 101 21.73 3.92 16.89
C VAL A 101 22.19 4.99 15.92
N LEU A 102 21.26 5.65 15.24
CA LEU A 102 21.49 6.99 14.72
C LEU A 102 21.78 7.90 15.94
N SER A 103 22.94 7.70 16.54
CA SER A 103 23.36 8.35 17.77
C SER A 103 23.76 9.73 17.36
N TYR A 104 23.35 10.71 18.15
CA TYR A 104 23.67 12.10 17.88
C TYR A 104 25.18 12.28 17.71
N GLU A 105 26.01 11.49 18.42
CA GLU A 105 27.46 11.43 18.28
C GLU A 105 27.94 11.10 16.85
N LEU A 106 27.39 10.06 16.20
CA LEU A 106 27.80 9.67 14.83
C LEU A 106 27.41 10.73 13.79
N PHE A 107 26.24 11.35 13.97
CA PHE A 107 25.81 12.47 13.15
C PHE A 107 26.75 13.67 13.32
N THR A 108 27.10 13.99 14.57
CA THR A 108 28.01 15.09 14.88
C THR A 108 29.39 14.84 14.28
N GLU A 109 29.95 13.64 14.46
CA GLU A 109 31.24 13.24 13.89
C GLU A 109 31.26 13.36 12.36
N THR A 110 30.18 12.92 11.69
CA THR A 110 30.06 13.03 10.24
C THR A 110 29.96 14.49 9.77
N LEU A 111 29.23 15.34 10.51
CA LEU A 111 29.15 16.77 10.21
C LEU A 111 30.50 17.48 10.37
N THR A 112 31.23 17.20 11.44
CA THR A 112 32.55 17.79 11.66
C THR A 112 33.51 17.40 10.55
N ARG A 113 33.46 16.14 10.08
CA ARG A 113 34.29 15.63 8.99
C ARG A 113 33.99 16.25 7.62
N ILE A 114 32.75 16.65 7.35
CA ILE A 114 32.35 17.29 6.08
C ILE A 114 32.63 18.81 6.11
N SER A 115 32.74 19.39 7.32
CA SER A 115 32.99 20.82 7.53
C SER A 115 34.46 21.23 7.48
N GLU A 116 35.40 20.27 7.46
CA GLU A 116 36.83 20.48 7.20
C GLU A 116 37.15 20.42 5.69
#